data_AF-A0A9N9R6L0-F1
#
_entry.id   AF-A0A9N9R6L0-F1
#
_cell.length_a   1.000
_cell.length_b   1.000
_cell.length_c   1.000
_cell.angle_alpha   90.00
_cell.angle_beta   90.00
_cell.angle_gamma   90.00
#
_symmetry.space_group_name_H-M   'P 1'
#
loop_
_entity.id
_entity.type
_entity.pdbx_description
1 polymer ?
#
loop_
_entity_poly.entity_id
_entity_poly.type
_entity_poly.pdbx_seq_one_letter_code
_entity_poly.pdbx_strand_id
1 'polypeptide(L)'
;MRSVVAKSTSSKCLKDSSVLLGPGGLFRGVIGCNIEGTRGRLTWVNNWVTFMDCMLQLKIIGQDTRGLLVPTRIKKLSIDTNVHYNAISKMCADSSKHSFEVRVYPNVNVIRAGGVEVRGLYVTPISKRNKLDIPVLEKHVFVPNFGNSKMKIEDAIRANLQLVLENIQTFKIKTIEYVDEEYKKNNLEPIITTVAEVLEDMPLMQVELLVISEKTYENLPTSITVENIKLSGELNAVVFIGANLLKRDKVLQKGITTLREKCFIISREKERPNPNPSSDKYDIVSIHDTGMEYIILLRKKVKTKPAKFVKITADDLSFSWIDKVKEVLKKSEKVVLYSENEHINGLLGLVNCLRREPGGEIVCGMLIADSSAPHFNPDLEIYKKQLNKDLSINIFQDDQWGTYRHLLLGDLDIVRVNHAFVNTTTIGDLSSLRWLEGPIKPDQVFKNPDSVMIHVYSSALNFRDVMMATGRMTVDVVARGRLAQECVQGLEVAGRTPNGSRVMAIVPRQGLANVVESDKALMWCIPEEWSFEEAATVPVAYGTVYYSMVMIGRLQHGESILIHAGSGDVGQAAINVALHYGCEVFTTVGNAEKRAFIKKLFPQLKGTLGP
;
A
#
# COMPACT_ATOMS: atom_id res chain seq x y z
N MET A 1 -2.83 -30.18 -22.73
CA MET A 1 -1.52 -29.51 -22.76
C MET A 1 -0.77 -29.81 -21.48
N ARG A 2 -0.13 -30.98 -21.45
CA ARG A 2 0.76 -31.47 -20.40
C ARG A 2 2.14 -31.56 -21.02
N SER A 3 2.99 -30.59 -20.77
CA SER A 3 4.46 -30.63 -20.89
C SER A 3 4.97 -29.19 -20.74
N VAL A 4 6.23 -29.02 -20.32
CA VAL A 4 6.92 -27.73 -20.11
C VAL A 4 6.67 -27.03 -18.76
N VAL A 5 6.90 -27.70 -17.62
CA VAL A 5 7.41 -27.02 -16.40
C VAL A 5 8.31 -27.99 -15.60
N ALA A 6 9.46 -28.35 -16.15
CA ALA A 6 10.45 -29.20 -15.47
C ALA A 6 11.82 -28.51 -15.28
N LYS A 7 11.88 -27.18 -15.40
CA LYS A 7 13.07 -26.38 -15.06
C LYS A 7 12.65 -25.29 -14.07
N SER A 8 13.28 -25.27 -12.89
CA SER A 8 13.16 -24.27 -11.80
C SER A 8 12.18 -24.55 -10.62
N THR A 9 12.11 -25.77 -10.11
CA THR A 9 11.45 -26.04 -8.81
C THR A 9 12.17 -25.42 -7.61
N SER A 10 13.50 -25.24 -7.68
CA SER A 10 14.28 -24.56 -6.63
C SER A 10 13.89 -23.10 -6.47
N SER A 11 13.73 -22.35 -7.57
CA SER A 11 13.39 -20.93 -7.51
C SER A 11 11.96 -20.67 -7.00
N LYS A 12 11.01 -21.59 -7.19
CA LYS A 12 9.64 -21.45 -6.68
C LYS A 12 9.55 -21.71 -5.19
N CYS A 13 10.12 -22.81 -4.70
CA CYS A 13 10.18 -23.10 -3.27
C CYS A 13 10.94 -21.99 -2.50
N LEU A 14 11.99 -21.46 -3.12
CA LEU A 14 12.80 -20.37 -2.57
C LEU A 14 12.14 -19.00 -2.69
N LYS A 15 11.27 -18.74 -3.68
CA LYS A 15 10.46 -17.52 -3.72
C LYS A 15 9.47 -17.51 -2.55
N ASP A 16 8.76 -18.60 -2.33
CA ASP A 16 7.79 -18.72 -1.24
C ASP A 16 8.47 -18.67 0.14
N SER A 17 9.65 -19.27 0.30
CA SER A 17 10.44 -19.16 1.54
C SER A 17 11.18 -17.83 1.71
N SER A 18 11.62 -17.16 0.63
CA SER A 18 12.25 -15.84 0.73
C SER A 18 11.27 -14.73 1.14
N VAL A 19 10.00 -14.86 0.76
CA VAL A 19 8.91 -13.96 1.16
C VAL A 19 8.57 -14.09 2.66
N LEU A 20 8.86 -15.26 3.25
CA LEU A 20 8.56 -15.56 4.65
C LEU A 20 9.78 -15.43 5.56
N LEU A 21 10.92 -16.03 5.22
CA LEU A 21 12.05 -16.27 6.13
C LEU A 21 13.34 -15.52 5.75
N GLY A 22 13.43 -14.96 4.54
CA GLY A 22 14.60 -14.21 4.07
C GLY A 22 15.98 -14.93 4.05
N PRO A 23 16.12 -16.27 4.01
CA PRO A 23 17.44 -16.88 4.12
C PRO A 23 18.30 -16.60 2.88
N GLY A 24 19.51 -16.10 3.09
CA GLY A 24 20.57 -15.94 2.08
C GLY A 24 21.63 -17.06 2.19
N GLY A 25 22.42 -17.26 1.12
CA GLY A 25 23.58 -18.17 1.15
C GLY A 25 23.24 -19.64 1.43
N LEU A 26 23.99 -20.27 2.33
CA LEU A 26 23.94 -21.72 2.61
C LEU A 26 22.61 -22.19 3.24
N PHE A 27 21.78 -21.27 3.74
CA PHE A 27 20.44 -21.56 4.28
C PHE A 27 19.37 -21.75 3.19
N ARG A 28 19.74 -21.57 1.91
CA ARG A 28 18.90 -21.93 0.74
C ARG A 28 19.13 -23.39 0.32
N GLY A 29 19.07 -24.31 1.28
CA GLY A 29 19.38 -25.72 1.07
C GLY A 29 18.23 -26.55 0.49
N VAL A 30 16.98 -26.06 0.49
CA VAL A 30 15.82 -26.76 -0.07
C VAL A 30 15.87 -26.70 -1.61
N ILE A 31 16.20 -27.84 -2.25
CA ILE A 31 16.31 -27.96 -3.72
C ILE A 31 14.93 -27.98 -4.37
N GLY A 32 13.96 -28.59 -3.71
CA GLY A 32 12.56 -28.66 -4.14
C GLY A 32 11.71 -29.48 -3.17
N CYS A 33 10.40 -29.26 -3.22
CA CYS A 33 9.41 -30.03 -2.46
C CYS A 33 8.13 -30.24 -3.27
N ASN A 34 7.27 -31.15 -2.80
CA ASN A 34 5.90 -31.26 -3.30
C ASN A 34 5.03 -30.13 -2.74
N ILE A 35 3.85 -29.94 -3.34
CA ILE A 35 2.94 -28.83 -3.00
C ILE A 35 2.48 -28.84 -1.53
N GLU A 36 2.42 -30.01 -0.91
CA GLU A 36 2.00 -30.18 0.49
C GLU A 36 3.15 -29.96 1.49
N GLY A 37 4.39 -29.82 1.02
CA GLY A 37 5.57 -29.77 1.89
C GLY A 37 5.85 -31.08 2.66
N THR A 38 5.18 -32.18 2.31
CA THR A 38 5.34 -33.49 2.97
C THR A 38 6.59 -34.24 2.50
N ARG A 39 7.10 -33.92 1.32
CA ARG A 39 8.31 -34.53 0.73
C ARG A 39 9.16 -33.47 0.02
N GLY A 40 10.46 -33.52 0.21
CA GLY A 40 11.39 -32.63 -0.48
C GLY A 40 12.80 -33.16 -0.57
N ARG A 41 13.72 -32.31 -1.03
CA ARG A 41 15.15 -32.63 -1.14
C ARG A 41 16.00 -31.48 -0.61
N LEU A 42 16.95 -31.81 0.27
CA LEU A 42 17.85 -30.85 0.93
C LEU A 42 19.28 -31.05 0.45
N THR A 43 19.98 -29.96 0.18
CA THR A 43 21.41 -29.96 -0.13
C THR A 43 22.20 -30.17 1.15
N TRP A 44 23.24 -31.01 1.07
CA TRP A 44 24.24 -31.16 2.11
C TRP A 44 25.54 -30.45 1.68
N VAL A 45 26.00 -29.52 2.50
CA VAL A 45 27.22 -28.70 2.26
C VAL A 45 28.19 -28.81 3.44
N ASN A 46 28.27 -30.00 4.03
CA ASN A 46 29.06 -30.27 5.24
C ASN A 46 28.74 -29.31 6.41
N ASN A 47 27.47 -28.92 6.56
CA ASN A 47 27.02 -28.00 7.59
C ASN A 47 25.70 -28.50 8.19
N TRP A 48 25.78 -29.01 9.42
CA TRP A 48 24.63 -29.55 10.15
C TRP A 48 23.58 -28.49 10.47
N VAL A 49 24.00 -27.25 10.75
CA VAL A 49 23.10 -26.15 11.11
C VAL A 49 22.20 -25.82 9.94
N THR A 50 22.77 -25.58 8.76
CA THR A 50 21.98 -25.23 7.57
C THR A 50 21.10 -26.38 7.10
N PHE A 51 21.58 -27.62 7.23
CA PHE A 51 20.82 -28.81 6.89
C PHE A 51 19.59 -28.99 7.80
N MET A 52 19.77 -28.90 9.12
CA MET A 52 18.67 -28.99 10.07
C MET A 52 17.72 -27.81 9.95
N ASP A 53 18.22 -26.59 9.73
CA ASP A 53 17.38 -25.43 9.48
C ASP A 53 16.48 -25.63 8.25
N CYS A 54 17.03 -26.14 7.15
CA CYS A 54 16.25 -26.47 5.95
C CYS A 54 15.18 -27.55 6.21
N MET A 55 15.41 -28.49 7.14
CA MET A 55 14.38 -29.43 7.58
C MET A 55 13.22 -28.71 8.28
N LEU A 56 13.52 -27.71 9.12
CA LEU A 56 12.50 -26.89 9.80
C LEU A 56 11.73 -26.02 8.81
N GLN A 57 12.43 -25.40 7.85
CA GLN A 57 11.83 -24.61 6.77
C GLN A 57 10.79 -25.42 5.99
N LEU A 58 11.08 -26.69 5.67
CA LEU A 58 10.16 -27.52 4.90
C LEU A 58 8.81 -27.74 5.62
N LYS A 59 8.85 -27.91 6.95
CA LYS A 59 7.62 -28.03 7.74
C LYS A 59 6.82 -26.72 7.78
N ILE A 60 7.47 -25.57 7.68
CA ILE A 60 6.79 -24.27 7.59
C ILE A 60 6.17 -24.09 6.20
N ILE A 61 6.86 -24.50 5.14
CA ILE A 61 6.35 -24.43 3.75
C ILE A 61 5.03 -25.21 3.57
N GLY A 62 4.88 -26.35 4.26
CA GLY A 62 3.64 -27.14 4.20
C GLY A 62 2.44 -26.55 4.95
N GLN A 63 2.56 -25.36 5.57
CA GLN A 63 1.47 -24.71 6.29
C GLN A 63 0.81 -23.63 5.42
N ASP A 64 -0.53 -23.67 5.31
CA ASP A 64 -1.30 -22.64 4.61
C ASP A 64 -1.44 -21.39 5.49
N THR A 65 -0.36 -20.60 5.54
CA THR A 65 -0.27 -19.32 6.26
C THR A 65 0.54 -18.30 5.47
N ARG A 66 0.25 -17.02 5.66
CA ARG A 66 1.11 -15.88 5.23
C ARG A 66 1.96 -15.31 6.38
N GLY A 67 1.73 -15.80 7.59
CA GLY A 67 2.40 -15.40 8.81
C GLY A 67 3.84 -15.90 8.88
N LEU A 68 4.66 -15.15 9.61
CA LEU A 68 6.03 -15.55 9.89
C LEU A 68 6.02 -16.51 11.07
N LEU A 69 6.42 -17.76 10.83
CA LEU A 69 6.50 -18.80 11.86
C LEU A 69 7.96 -19.03 12.26
N VAL A 70 8.20 -19.14 13.56
CA VAL A 70 9.51 -19.52 14.10
C VAL A 70 9.43 -20.78 14.96
N PRO A 71 10.40 -21.69 14.87
CA PRO A 71 10.55 -22.80 15.83
C PRO A 71 10.65 -22.29 17.26
N THR A 72 9.80 -22.79 18.16
CA THR A 72 9.84 -22.42 19.59
C THR A 72 10.07 -23.61 20.51
N ARG A 73 9.74 -24.83 20.08
CA ARG A 73 9.99 -26.04 20.87
C ARG A 73 10.18 -27.25 19.98
N ILE A 74 11.12 -28.13 20.35
CA ILE A 74 11.30 -29.44 19.75
C ILE A 74 11.17 -30.48 20.86
N LYS A 75 10.30 -31.48 20.69
CA LYS A 75 10.12 -32.53 21.71
C LYS A 75 11.34 -33.47 21.78
N LYS A 76 11.87 -33.85 20.62
CA LYS A 76 13.05 -34.72 20.52
C LYS A 76 13.80 -34.44 19.23
N LEU A 77 15.12 -34.35 19.32
CA LEU A 77 16.04 -34.32 18.18
C LEU A 77 16.95 -35.54 18.29
N SER A 78 17.10 -36.29 17.20
CA SER A 78 17.99 -37.45 17.14
C SER A 78 18.89 -37.32 15.93
N ILE A 79 20.20 -37.47 16.15
CA ILE A 79 21.23 -37.31 15.14
C ILE A 79 22.11 -38.55 15.19
N ASP A 80 22.02 -39.37 14.15
CA ASP A 80 22.91 -40.51 13.92
C ASP A 80 23.91 -40.14 12.84
N THR A 81 25.11 -39.75 13.26
CA THR A 81 26.18 -39.31 12.36
C THR A 81 26.69 -40.46 11.49
N ASN A 82 26.77 -41.67 12.02
CA ASN A 82 27.24 -42.85 11.28
C ASN A 82 26.28 -43.16 10.13
N VAL A 83 24.98 -43.21 10.39
CA VAL A 83 23.96 -43.40 9.35
C VAL A 83 24.02 -42.28 8.31
N HIS A 84 24.21 -41.03 8.74
CA HIS A 84 24.28 -39.89 7.84
C HIS A 84 25.49 -39.97 6.89
N TYR A 85 26.70 -40.19 7.41
CA TYR A 85 27.91 -40.27 6.60
C TYR A 85 27.96 -41.55 5.75
N ASN A 86 27.43 -42.68 6.24
CA ASN A 86 27.25 -43.89 5.44
C ASN A 86 26.27 -43.70 4.28
N ALA A 87 25.29 -42.81 4.42
CA ALA A 87 24.42 -42.45 3.32
C ALA A 87 25.13 -41.55 2.29
N ILE A 88 26.01 -40.63 2.73
CA ILE A 88 26.83 -39.79 1.84
C ILE A 88 27.81 -40.64 1.03
N SER A 89 28.50 -41.60 1.65
CA SER A 89 29.49 -42.44 0.96
C SER A 89 28.90 -43.31 -0.15
N LYS A 90 27.58 -43.56 -0.10
CA LYS A 90 26.82 -44.27 -1.13
C LYS A 90 26.30 -43.36 -2.25
N MET A 91 26.48 -42.03 -2.15
CA MET A 91 26.07 -41.08 -3.20
C MET A 91 27.13 -41.01 -4.30
N CYS A 92 26.68 -40.76 -5.54
CA CYS A 92 27.56 -40.66 -6.71
C CYS A 92 28.52 -39.46 -6.58
N ALA A 93 29.83 -39.73 -6.71
CA ALA A 93 30.90 -38.74 -6.57
C ALA A 93 30.87 -37.62 -7.63
N ASP A 94 30.26 -37.89 -8.81
CA ASP A 94 30.15 -36.92 -9.92
C ASP A 94 29.03 -35.89 -9.74
N SER A 95 28.18 -36.04 -8.71
CA SER A 95 27.18 -35.01 -8.39
C SER A 95 27.82 -33.92 -7.54
N SER A 96 28.03 -32.73 -8.10
CA SER A 96 28.58 -31.55 -7.42
C SER A 96 27.77 -31.04 -6.22
N LYS A 97 26.69 -31.73 -5.82
CA LYS A 97 25.81 -31.42 -4.69
C LYS A 97 25.27 -32.71 -4.06
N HIS A 98 25.81 -33.11 -2.91
CA HIS A 98 25.19 -34.13 -2.07
C HIS A 98 23.80 -33.67 -1.64
N SER A 99 22.80 -34.55 -1.68
CA SER A 99 21.43 -34.19 -1.30
C SER A 99 20.67 -35.34 -0.65
N PHE A 100 19.83 -35.00 0.32
CA PHE A 100 18.99 -35.94 1.05
C PHE A 100 17.53 -35.73 0.72
N GLU A 101 16.80 -36.83 0.57
CA GLU A 101 15.34 -36.77 0.65
C GLU A 101 14.95 -36.43 2.09
N VAL A 102 14.03 -35.49 2.23
CA VAL A 102 13.40 -35.12 3.51
C VAL A 102 11.93 -35.48 3.45
N ARG A 103 11.42 -36.04 4.54
CA ARG A 103 10.00 -36.37 4.72
C ARG A 103 9.46 -35.72 5.97
N VAL A 104 8.32 -35.05 5.82
CA VAL A 104 7.52 -34.50 6.91
C VAL A 104 6.28 -35.38 7.04
N TYR A 105 6.06 -35.91 8.24
CA TYR A 105 4.91 -36.73 8.60
C TYR A 105 4.01 -35.91 9.54
N PRO A 106 2.98 -35.20 9.03
CA PRO A 106 2.17 -34.29 9.84
C PRO A 106 1.44 -34.99 10.98
N ASN A 107 0.87 -36.18 10.71
CA ASN A 107 0.05 -36.94 11.66
C ASN A 107 0.79 -37.36 12.93
N VAL A 108 2.10 -37.58 12.83
CA VAL A 108 2.96 -37.96 13.97
C VAL A 108 3.93 -36.83 14.38
N ASN A 109 3.85 -35.68 13.70
CA ASN A 109 4.72 -34.53 13.89
C ASN A 109 6.22 -34.90 13.86
N VAL A 110 6.65 -35.56 12.78
CA VAL A 110 8.05 -35.99 12.58
C VAL A 110 8.62 -35.45 11.27
N ILE A 111 9.87 -35.00 11.29
CA ILE A 111 10.67 -34.65 10.11
C ILE A 111 11.90 -35.55 10.09
N ARG A 112 12.20 -36.18 8.96
CA ARG A 112 13.39 -37.03 8.80
C ARG A 112 14.15 -36.69 7.52
N ALA A 113 15.48 -36.60 7.63
CA ALA A 113 16.38 -36.48 6.48
C ALA A 113 17.77 -37.00 6.84
N GLY A 114 18.31 -37.92 6.03
CA GLY A 114 19.58 -38.59 6.36
C GLY A 114 19.54 -39.24 7.75
N GLY A 115 20.58 -39.02 8.55
CA GLY A 115 20.63 -39.45 9.96
C GLY A 115 19.93 -38.53 10.96
N VAL A 116 19.15 -37.52 10.53
CA VAL A 116 18.46 -36.58 11.43
C VAL A 116 16.97 -36.89 11.52
N GLU A 117 16.45 -36.90 12.74
CA GLU A 117 15.02 -36.94 13.05
C GLU A 117 14.65 -35.83 14.04
N VAL A 118 13.64 -35.02 13.67
CA VAL A 118 13.02 -34.02 14.53
C VAL A 118 11.60 -34.48 14.86
N ARG A 119 11.25 -34.60 16.14
CA ARG A 119 9.89 -34.91 16.60
C ARG A 119 9.29 -33.78 17.41
N GLY A 120 8.00 -33.56 17.23
CA GLY A 120 7.24 -32.61 18.04
C GLY A 120 7.73 -31.19 17.86
N LEU A 121 8.00 -30.76 16.61
CA LEU A 121 8.33 -29.36 16.33
C LEU A 121 7.07 -28.51 16.57
N TYR A 122 7.17 -27.52 17.43
CA TYR A 122 6.21 -26.45 17.62
C TYR A 122 6.78 -25.17 17.01
N VAL A 123 5.94 -24.49 16.25
CA VAL A 123 6.24 -23.20 15.65
C VAL A 123 5.25 -22.19 16.19
N THR A 124 5.74 -20.98 16.47
CA THR A 124 4.93 -19.88 16.94
C THR A 124 4.94 -18.77 15.90
N PRO A 125 3.78 -18.20 15.54
CA PRO A 125 3.69 -17.00 14.72
C PRO A 125 4.29 -15.78 15.43
N ILE A 126 5.05 -14.98 14.69
CA ILE A 126 5.63 -13.73 15.15
C ILE A 126 5.23 -12.57 14.24
N SER A 127 5.12 -11.39 14.83
CA SER A 127 4.81 -10.16 14.09
C SER A 127 6.01 -9.74 13.25
N LYS A 128 5.78 -9.40 11.98
CA LYS A 128 6.82 -8.80 11.14
C LYS A 128 7.14 -7.41 11.68
N ARG A 129 8.43 -7.12 11.91
CA ARG A 129 8.91 -5.76 12.04
C ARG A 129 9.02 -5.24 10.62
N ASN A 130 8.12 -4.36 10.19
CA ASN A 130 8.33 -3.33 9.16
C ASN A 130 7.00 -2.61 8.90
N LYS A 131 7.00 -1.28 9.03
CA LYS A 131 6.15 -0.45 8.19
C LYS A 131 6.74 -0.60 6.79
N LEU A 132 6.03 -1.27 5.89
CA LEU A 132 6.36 -1.15 4.48
C LEU A 132 6.12 0.31 4.10
N ASP A 133 7.05 0.92 3.38
CA ASP A 133 6.79 2.22 2.76
C ASP A 133 5.54 2.07 1.89
N ILE A 134 4.57 2.93 2.12
CA ILE A 134 3.30 2.89 1.40
C ILE A 134 3.62 3.27 -0.04
N PRO A 135 3.26 2.45 -1.04
CA PRO A 135 3.51 2.80 -2.42
C PRO A 135 2.78 4.09 -2.76
N VAL A 136 3.47 5.02 -3.41
CA VAL A 136 2.84 6.21 -3.99
C VAL A 136 1.97 5.74 -5.15
N LEU A 137 0.67 6.03 -5.06
CA LEU A 137 -0.29 5.71 -6.12
C LEU A 137 -0.56 6.95 -6.94
N GLU A 138 -0.38 6.83 -8.26
CA GLU A 138 -0.55 7.91 -9.20
C GLU A 138 -1.57 7.55 -10.28
N LYS A 139 -2.35 8.53 -10.72
CA LYS A 139 -3.21 8.47 -11.90
C LYS A 139 -2.53 9.19 -13.07
N HIS A 140 -2.58 8.58 -14.24
CA HIS A 140 -2.05 9.17 -15.48
C HIS A 140 -3.18 9.85 -16.24
N VAL A 141 -3.18 11.18 -16.29
CA VAL A 141 -4.30 11.98 -16.79
C VAL A 141 -3.82 13.07 -17.74
N PHE A 142 -4.66 13.43 -18.72
CA PHE A 142 -4.39 14.57 -19.60
C PHE A 142 -4.57 15.87 -18.82
N VAL A 143 -3.53 16.70 -18.79
CA VAL A 143 -3.54 18.01 -18.16
C VAL A 143 -3.41 19.07 -19.27
N PRO A 144 -4.48 19.83 -19.54
CA PRO A 144 -4.41 20.93 -20.50
C PRO A 144 -3.44 22.00 -20.03
N ASN A 145 -2.65 22.55 -20.95
CA ASN A 145 -1.72 23.64 -20.66
C ASN A 145 -2.46 24.87 -20.12
N PHE A 146 -3.64 25.16 -20.66
CA PHE A 146 -4.43 26.35 -20.31
C PHE A 146 -5.83 25.97 -19.83
N GLY A 147 -5.95 24.90 -19.06
CA GLY A 147 -7.23 24.41 -18.55
C GLY A 147 -7.99 25.44 -17.71
N ASN A 148 -9.31 25.30 -17.66
CA ASN A 148 -10.20 26.10 -16.81
C ASN A 148 -10.66 25.34 -15.57
N SER A 149 -10.36 24.05 -15.47
CA SER A 149 -10.67 23.22 -14.30
C SER A 149 -9.76 23.60 -13.14
N LYS A 150 -10.36 23.71 -11.95
CA LYS A 150 -9.61 23.89 -10.71
C LYS A 150 -8.82 22.64 -10.36
N MET A 151 -7.62 22.80 -9.81
CA MET A 151 -6.81 21.71 -9.29
C MET A 151 -6.09 22.12 -8.00
N LYS A 152 -5.74 21.14 -7.17
CA LYS A 152 -4.97 21.41 -5.94
C LYS A 152 -3.59 22.00 -6.28
N ILE A 153 -3.04 22.84 -5.40
CA ILE A 153 -1.73 23.46 -5.64
C ILE A 153 -0.62 22.41 -5.76
N GLU A 154 -0.71 21.32 -5.00
CA GLU A 154 0.21 20.20 -5.01
C GLU A 154 0.20 19.50 -6.38
N ASP A 155 -0.99 19.28 -6.96
CA ASP A 155 -1.13 18.71 -8.30
C ASP A 155 -0.60 19.66 -9.39
N ALA A 156 -0.80 20.98 -9.23
CA ALA A 156 -0.31 21.97 -10.19
C ALA A 156 1.23 22.05 -10.19
N ILE A 157 1.84 22.05 -9.00
CA ILE A 157 3.29 22.01 -8.84
C ILE A 157 3.85 20.68 -9.35
N ARG A 158 3.19 19.55 -9.08
CA ARG A 158 3.57 18.23 -9.60
C ARG A 158 3.56 18.18 -11.12
N ALA A 159 2.46 18.61 -11.75
CA ALA A 159 2.34 18.66 -13.20
C ALA A 159 3.43 19.54 -13.83
N ASN A 160 3.69 20.71 -13.25
CA ASN A 160 4.71 21.63 -13.73
C ASN A 160 6.13 21.07 -13.56
N LEU A 161 6.47 20.51 -12.41
CA LEU A 161 7.80 19.92 -12.17
C LEU A 161 8.06 18.71 -13.06
N GLN A 162 7.05 17.86 -13.31
CA GLN A 162 7.16 16.78 -14.29
C GLN A 162 7.43 17.32 -15.70
N LEU A 163 6.75 18.40 -16.10
CA LEU A 163 7.00 19.05 -17.38
C LEU A 163 8.43 19.60 -17.45
N VAL A 164 8.90 20.28 -16.39
CA VAL A 164 10.28 20.76 -16.28
C VAL A 164 11.27 19.60 -16.48
N LEU A 165 11.08 18.49 -15.76
CA LEU A 165 11.95 17.32 -15.81
C LEU A 165 11.95 16.60 -17.16
N GLU A 166 10.79 16.51 -17.81
CA GLU A 166 10.67 15.97 -19.17
C GLU A 166 11.46 16.78 -20.20
N ASN A 167 11.66 18.08 -19.93
CA ASN A 167 12.34 19.03 -20.81
C ASN A 167 13.81 19.24 -20.45
N ILE A 168 14.28 18.75 -19.30
CA ILE A 168 15.66 18.94 -18.83
C ILE A 168 16.27 17.58 -18.46
N GLN A 169 17.27 17.14 -19.23
CA GLN A 169 18.01 15.90 -18.98
C GLN A 169 19.07 16.09 -17.88
N THR A 170 18.64 16.29 -16.63
CA THR A 170 19.53 16.38 -15.46
C THR A 170 18.92 15.65 -14.27
N PHE A 171 19.78 15.01 -13.48
CA PHE A 171 19.40 14.46 -12.17
C PHE A 171 19.69 15.45 -11.03
N LYS A 172 20.42 16.55 -11.30
CA LYS A 172 20.70 17.63 -10.34
C LYS A 172 19.73 18.78 -10.57
N ILE A 173 18.84 19.02 -9.62
CA ILE A 173 17.90 20.15 -9.63
C ILE A 173 18.30 21.14 -8.55
N LYS A 174 18.52 22.39 -8.96
CA LYS A 174 18.57 23.53 -8.05
C LYS A 174 17.30 24.34 -8.23
N THR A 175 16.50 24.47 -7.17
CA THR A 175 15.29 25.29 -7.15
C THR A 175 15.47 26.46 -6.20
N ILE A 176 15.16 27.66 -6.67
CA ILE A 176 15.22 28.88 -5.88
C ILE A 176 13.80 29.43 -5.74
N GLU A 177 13.30 29.60 -4.52
CA GLU A 177 12.09 30.37 -4.24
C GLU A 177 12.46 31.74 -3.66
N TYR A 178 12.06 32.81 -4.34
CA TYR A 178 12.31 34.17 -3.90
C TYR A 178 11.08 34.72 -3.16
N VAL A 179 11.24 34.89 -1.85
CA VAL A 179 10.18 35.29 -0.92
C VAL A 179 10.47 36.71 -0.44
N ASP A 180 9.69 37.65 -0.94
CA ASP A 180 9.81 39.07 -0.61
C ASP A 180 8.49 39.67 -0.14
N GLU A 181 8.41 41.00 -0.03
CA GLU A 181 7.22 41.72 0.44
C GLU A 181 5.92 41.37 -0.32
N GLU A 182 6.02 40.86 -1.55
CA GLU A 182 4.83 40.45 -2.32
C GLU A 182 4.14 39.22 -1.69
N TYR A 183 4.90 38.29 -1.08
CA TYR A 183 4.33 37.16 -0.36
C TYR A 183 3.53 37.66 0.85
N LYS A 184 4.09 38.59 1.62
CA LYS A 184 3.42 39.20 2.77
C LYS A 184 2.15 39.94 2.36
N LYS A 185 2.20 40.72 1.28
CA LYS A 185 1.05 41.48 0.77
C LYS A 185 -0.12 40.60 0.33
N ASN A 186 0.17 39.39 -0.16
CA ASN A 186 -0.83 38.46 -0.67
C ASN A 186 -1.09 37.28 0.29
N ASN A 187 -0.54 37.32 1.51
CA ASN A 187 -0.66 36.26 2.51
C ASN A 187 -0.26 34.88 1.96
N LEU A 188 0.86 34.82 1.25
CA LEU A 188 1.43 33.61 0.66
C LEU A 188 2.52 33.04 1.57
N GLU A 189 2.49 31.74 1.78
CA GLU A 189 3.59 30.99 2.39
C GLU A 189 4.48 30.36 1.29
N PRO A 190 5.77 30.11 1.57
CA PRO A 190 6.66 29.41 0.64
C PRO A 190 6.10 28.03 0.24
N ILE A 191 6.22 27.69 -1.05
CA ILE A 191 5.77 26.39 -1.59
C ILE A 191 6.93 25.41 -1.84
N ILE A 192 8.15 25.79 -1.47
CA ILE A 192 9.36 24.97 -1.62
C ILE A 192 9.24 23.59 -0.94
N THR A 193 8.45 23.46 0.13
CA THR A 193 8.18 22.19 0.80
C THR A 193 7.38 21.24 -0.10
N THR A 194 6.34 21.75 -0.76
CA THR A 194 5.60 20.99 -1.77
C THR A 194 6.49 20.59 -2.95
N VAL A 195 7.43 21.47 -3.35
CA VAL A 195 8.44 21.12 -4.35
C VAL A 195 9.35 19.99 -3.87
N ALA A 196 9.78 20.03 -2.61
CA ALA A 196 10.60 18.97 -2.00
C ALA A 196 9.87 17.61 -2.06
N GLU A 197 8.63 17.57 -1.59
CA GLU A 197 7.79 16.36 -1.58
C GLU A 197 7.63 15.77 -2.98
N VAL A 198 7.33 16.59 -3.99
CA VAL A 198 7.21 16.13 -5.38
C VAL A 198 8.52 15.57 -5.92
N LEU A 199 9.66 16.17 -5.57
CA LEU A 199 10.96 15.72 -6.05
C LEU A 199 11.48 14.48 -5.31
N GLU A 200 11.06 14.26 -4.05
CA GLU A 200 11.35 13.04 -3.28
C GLU A 200 10.62 11.81 -3.83
N ASP A 201 9.42 12.01 -4.41
CA ASP A 201 8.69 10.96 -5.14
C ASP A 201 9.43 10.52 -6.43
N MET A 202 10.39 11.31 -6.92
CA MET A 202 11.11 11.05 -8.18
C MET A 202 12.40 10.26 -7.95
N PRO A 203 12.66 9.18 -8.72
CA PRO A 203 13.83 8.35 -8.51
C PRO A 203 15.13 9.05 -8.92
N LEU A 204 16.20 8.81 -8.14
CA LEU A 204 17.59 9.19 -8.46
C LEU A 204 17.87 10.70 -8.53
N MET A 205 17.04 11.52 -7.89
CA MET A 205 17.19 12.98 -7.91
C MET A 205 18.18 13.49 -6.84
N GLN A 206 19.01 14.46 -7.22
CA GLN A 206 19.83 15.27 -6.32
C GLN A 206 19.25 16.67 -6.30
N VAL A 207 18.68 17.06 -5.17
CA VAL A 207 17.91 18.29 -5.04
C VAL A 207 18.64 19.28 -4.13
N GLU A 208 18.76 20.51 -4.60
CA GLU A 208 19.21 21.68 -3.84
C GLU A 208 18.04 22.68 -3.80
N LEU A 209 17.47 22.90 -2.61
CA LEU A 209 16.34 23.78 -2.39
C LEU A 209 16.79 25.01 -1.62
N LEU A 210 16.65 26.18 -2.22
CA LEU A 210 17.06 27.45 -1.65
C LEU A 210 15.86 28.40 -1.56
N VAL A 211 15.60 28.92 -0.37
CA VAL A 211 14.69 30.04 -0.13
C VAL A 211 15.51 31.29 0.09
N ILE A 212 15.30 32.29 -0.76
CA ILE A 212 15.91 33.61 -0.56
C ILE A 212 14.86 34.52 0.07
N SER A 213 15.09 34.94 1.31
CA SER A 213 14.13 35.69 2.12
C SER A 213 14.84 36.58 3.15
N GLU A 214 14.28 37.77 3.40
CA GLU A 214 14.68 38.60 4.55
C GLU A 214 14.14 38.05 5.88
N LYS A 215 13.00 37.35 5.84
CA LYS A 215 12.37 36.68 6.99
C LYS A 215 12.97 35.28 7.20
N THR A 216 13.20 34.89 8.45
CA THR A 216 13.58 33.53 8.83
C THR A 216 12.35 32.62 8.94
N TYR A 217 12.53 31.34 8.57
CA TYR A 217 11.50 30.32 8.67
C TYR A 217 12.02 29.15 9.51
N GLU A 218 11.53 29.02 10.75
CA GLU A 218 12.02 28.02 11.72
C GLU A 218 11.45 26.61 11.49
N ASN A 219 10.33 26.50 10.77
CA ASN A 219 9.61 25.24 10.58
C ASN A 219 9.91 24.53 9.24
N LEU A 220 10.92 24.98 8.49
CA LEU A 220 11.28 24.32 7.23
C LEU A 220 12.15 23.08 7.50
N PRO A 221 11.97 22.00 6.72
CA PRO A 221 12.85 20.83 6.76
C PRO A 221 14.33 21.19 6.61
N THR A 222 15.21 20.43 7.24
CA THR A 222 16.67 20.64 7.19
C THR A 222 17.28 20.46 5.81
N SER A 223 16.55 19.87 4.85
CA SER A 223 16.93 19.76 3.45
C SER A 223 16.78 21.06 2.66
N ILE A 224 16.12 22.08 3.23
CA ILE A 224 15.88 23.38 2.60
C ILE A 224 16.78 24.43 3.25
N THR A 225 17.57 25.11 2.44
CA THR A 225 18.43 26.22 2.88
C THR A 225 17.67 27.53 2.79
N VAL A 226 17.74 28.36 3.84
CA VAL A 226 17.19 29.72 3.83
C VAL A 226 18.33 30.72 3.94
N GLU A 227 18.43 31.64 2.97
CA GLU A 227 19.48 32.65 2.94
C GLU A 227 18.91 34.06 2.75
N ASN A 228 19.54 35.04 3.42
CA ASN A 228 19.26 36.46 3.21
C ASN A 228 20.38 37.07 2.34
N ILE A 229 20.39 36.69 1.06
CA ILE A 229 21.37 37.16 0.07
C ILE A 229 20.69 37.81 -1.13
N LYS A 230 21.45 38.58 -1.91
CA LYS A 230 20.96 39.14 -3.17
C LYS A 230 20.90 38.06 -4.24
N LEU A 231 19.78 37.99 -4.96
CA LEU A 231 19.55 37.12 -6.14
C LEU A 231 20.69 37.10 -7.18
N SER A 232 21.43 38.19 -7.32
CA SER A 232 22.47 38.35 -8.34
C SER A 232 23.68 37.42 -8.20
N GLY A 233 23.87 36.77 -7.04
CA GLY A 233 24.95 35.80 -6.82
C GLY A 233 24.63 34.39 -7.28
N GLU A 234 23.35 34.08 -7.50
CA GLU A 234 22.90 32.71 -7.78
C GLU A 234 22.88 32.40 -9.28
N LEU A 235 23.45 31.25 -9.64
CA LEU A 235 23.54 30.78 -11.02
C LEU A 235 23.14 29.31 -11.10
N ASN A 236 22.85 28.88 -12.33
CA ASN A 236 22.59 27.48 -12.67
C ASN A 236 21.35 26.87 -12.01
N ALA A 237 20.34 27.67 -11.68
CA ALA A 237 19.05 27.17 -11.23
C ALA A 237 18.27 26.51 -12.38
N VAL A 238 17.48 25.50 -12.04
CA VAL A 238 16.59 24.76 -12.94
C VAL A 238 15.17 25.31 -12.86
N VAL A 239 14.74 25.67 -11.65
CA VAL A 239 13.44 26.30 -11.39
C VAL A 239 13.66 27.53 -10.53
N PHE A 240 13.00 28.62 -10.93
CA PHE A 240 12.87 29.83 -10.11
C PHE A 240 11.40 30.06 -9.77
N ILE A 241 11.08 30.32 -8.50
CA ILE A 241 9.72 30.48 -8.00
C ILE A 241 9.57 31.88 -7.41
N GLY A 242 8.44 32.54 -7.68
CA GLY A 242 8.10 33.80 -7.04
C GLY A 242 6.65 34.22 -7.27
N ALA A 243 6.25 35.30 -6.60
CA ALA A 243 4.88 35.82 -6.63
C ALA A 243 4.73 37.06 -7.52
N ASN A 244 3.62 37.08 -8.26
CA ASN A 244 3.18 38.11 -9.20
C ASN A 244 4.28 38.58 -10.17
N LEU A 245 5.12 37.65 -10.66
CA LEU A 245 6.30 37.98 -11.47
C LEU A 245 5.93 38.64 -12.81
N LEU A 246 4.77 38.33 -13.39
CA LEU A 246 4.33 38.90 -14.66
C LEU A 246 4.09 40.42 -14.58
N LYS A 247 3.72 40.92 -13.40
CA LYS A 247 3.58 42.36 -13.13
C LYS A 247 4.89 43.02 -12.65
N ARG A 248 5.97 42.24 -12.48
CA ARG A 248 7.22 42.63 -11.80
C ARG A 248 8.46 42.34 -12.66
N ASP A 249 8.56 43.00 -13.82
CA ASP A 249 9.62 42.72 -14.82
C ASP A 249 11.05 42.74 -14.24
N LYS A 250 11.37 43.67 -13.33
CA LYS A 250 12.71 43.72 -12.69
C LYS A 250 13.06 42.45 -11.91
N VAL A 251 12.08 41.86 -11.21
CA VAL A 251 12.29 40.62 -10.43
C VAL A 251 12.32 39.42 -11.36
N LEU A 252 11.41 39.39 -12.34
CA LEU A 252 11.38 38.37 -13.38
C LEU A 252 12.70 38.30 -14.16
N GLN A 253 13.30 39.44 -14.52
CA GLN A 253 14.61 39.49 -15.17
C GLN A 253 15.71 38.91 -14.27
N LYS A 254 15.74 39.26 -12.98
CA LYS A 254 16.69 38.68 -12.03
C LYS A 254 16.52 37.16 -11.95
N GLY A 255 15.30 36.65 -11.86
CA GLY A 255 15.01 35.21 -11.91
C GLY A 255 15.50 34.55 -13.21
N ILE A 256 15.26 35.16 -14.37
CA ILE A 256 15.74 34.65 -15.67
C ILE A 256 17.27 34.58 -15.74
N THR A 257 17.99 35.46 -15.03
CA THR A 257 19.46 35.46 -14.98
C THR A 257 20.04 34.36 -14.08
N THR A 258 19.30 33.86 -13.09
CA THR A 258 19.77 32.73 -12.25
C THR A 258 19.63 31.38 -12.94
N LEU A 259 18.73 31.29 -13.92
CA LEU A 259 18.42 30.05 -14.63
C LEU A 259 19.51 29.62 -15.62
N ARG A 260 19.72 28.30 -15.75
CA ARG A 260 20.42 27.72 -16.91
C ARG A 260 19.62 27.96 -18.20
N GLU A 261 20.25 27.72 -19.34
CA GLU A 261 19.55 27.75 -20.62
C GLU A 261 18.40 26.74 -20.64
N LYS A 262 17.26 27.11 -21.28
CA LYS A 262 16.04 26.28 -21.42
C LYS A 262 15.34 25.88 -20.12
N CYS A 263 15.66 26.52 -19.00
CA CYS A 263 15.01 26.27 -17.71
C CYS A 263 13.74 27.12 -17.49
N PHE A 264 13.06 26.90 -16.37
CA PHE A 264 11.68 27.34 -16.17
C PHE A 264 11.51 28.22 -14.93
N ILE A 265 10.44 29.02 -14.94
CA ILE A 265 9.98 29.82 -13.80
C ILE A 265 8.57 29.38 -13.44
N ILE A 266 8.30 29.23 -12.16
CA ILE A 266 6.93 29.11 -11.64
C ILE A 266 6.55 30.47 -11.06
N SER A 267 5.56 31.12 -11.67
CA SER A 267 4.96 32.34 -11.12
C SER A 267 3.64 32.02 -10.45
N ARG A 268 3.47 32.55 -9.24
CA ARG A 268 2.21 32.54 -8.49
C ARG A 268 1.48 33.86 -8.73
N GLU A 269 0.40 33.85 -9.51
CA GLU A 269 -0.33 35.06 -9.88
C GLU A 269 -1.73 35.09 -9.27
N LYS A 270 -2.19 36.27 -8.89
CA LYS A 270 -3.57 36.46 -8.41
C LYS A 270 -4.61 36.42 -9.54
N GLU A 271 -4.23 36.81 -10.74
CA GLU A 271 -5.11 36.95 -11.90
C GLU A 271 -4.66 36.03 -13.04
N ARG A 272 -5.62 35.50 -13.80
CA ARG A 272 -5.33 34.68 -14.96
C ARG A 272 -4.66 35.53 -16.04
N PRO A 273 -3.44 35.21 -16.49
CA PRO A 273 -2.78 35.98 -17.53
C PRO A 273 -3.36 35.65 -18.91
N ASN A 274 -3.02 36.47 -19.91
CA ASN A 274 -3.16 36.09 -21.31
C ASN A 274 -2.21 34.91 -21.61
N PRO A 275 -2.69 33.75 -22.11
CA PRO A 275 -1.84 32.60 -22.45
C PRO A 275 -0.76 32.87 -23.51
N ASN A 276 -0.95 33.89 -24.36
CA ASN A 276 -0.03 34.24 -25.45
C ASN A 276 0.45 35.70 -25.30
N PRO A 277 1.31 36.01 -24.32
CA PRO A 277 1.83 37.36 -24.15
C PRO A 277 2.82 37.71 -25.26
N SER A 278 2.84 38.97 -25.69
CA SER A 278 3.87 39.50 -26.59
C SER A 278 5.18 39.77 -25.83
N SER A 279 5.87 38.71 -25.41
CA SER A 279 7.14 38.78 -24.69
C SER A 279 8.30 38.22 -25.51
N ASP A 280 9.45 38.90 -25.49
CA ASP A 280 10.70 38.41 -26.09
C ASP A 280 11.59 37.65 -25.10
N LYS A 281 11.16 37.56 -23.84
CA LYS A 281 11.94 37.00 -22.74
C LYS A 281 11.50 35.59 -22.35
N TYR A 282 10.21 35.31 -22.46
CA TYR A 282 9.62 34.05 -22.01
C TYR A 282 8.35 33.69 -22.79
N ASP A 283 8.01 32.41 -22.76
CA ASP A 283 6.73 31.86 -23.22
C ASP A 283 5.97 31.29 -22.02
N ILE A 284 4.63 31.40 -22.03
CA ILE A 284 3.78 30.72 -21.04
C ILE A 284 3.54 29.28 -21.53
N VAL A 285 3.94 28.33 -20.70
CA VAL A 285 3.81 26.90 -20.96
C VAL A 285 2.50 26.38 -20.42
N SER A 286 2.19 26.68 -19.15
CA SER A 286 0.95 26.25 -18.51
C SER A 286 0.38 27.32 -17.57
N ILE A 287 -0.93 27.25 -17.33
CA ILE A 287 -1.70 28.05 -16.38
C ILE A 287 -2.66 27.10 -15.66
N HIS A 288 -2.48 26.96 -14.34
CA HIS A 288 -3.32 26.13 -13.49
C HIS A 288 -4.06 26.97 -12.45
N ASP A 289 -5.38 26.85 -12.39
CA ASP A 289 -6.24 27.54 -11.42
C ASP A 289 -6.38 26.72 -10.13
N THR A 290 -6.00 27.27 -8.99
CA THR A 290 -6.17 26.62 -7.68
C THR A 290 -7.48 27.01 -6.98
N GLY A 291 -8.24 27.93 -7.56
CA GLY A 291 -9.39 28.61 -6.95
C GLY A 291 -9.01 29.78 -6.05
N MET A 292 -7.75 29.90 -5.64
CA MET A 292 -7.22 31.02 -4.85
C MET A 292 -6.19 31.85 -5.62
N GLU A 293 -5.37 31.19 -6.42
CA GLU A 293 -4.31 31.77 -7.23
C GLU A 293 -4.10 30.95 -8.52
N TYR A 294 -3.28 31.46 -9.43
CA TYR A 294 -2.87 30.79 -10.65
C TYR A 294 -1.39 30.41 -10.55
N ILE A 295 -1.10 29.13 -10.75
CA ILE A 295 0.26 28.61 -10.86
C ILE A 295 0.63 28.55 -12.33
N ILE A 296 1.61 29.36 -12.73
CA ILE A 296 1.97 29.54 -14.13
C ILE A 296 3.39 29.06 -14.34
N LEU A 297 3.58 28.18 -15.32
CA LEU A 297 4.90 27.78 -15.77
C LEU A 297 5.33 28.64 -16.96
N LEU A 298 6.41 29.38 -16.78
CA LEU A 298 7.08 30.14 -17.83
C LEU A 298 8.33 29.41 -18.26
N ARG A 299 8.63 29.46 -19.56
CA ARG A 299 9.90 29.02 -20.11
C ARG A 299 10.67 30.21 -20.65
N LYS A 300 11.97 30.27 -20.38
CA LYS A 300 12.86 31.24 -21.03
C LYS A 300 12.83 31.03 -22.56
N LYS A 301 12.58 32.10 -23.32
CA LYS A 301 12.41 32.03 -24.78
C LYS A 301 13.65 31.41 -25.42
N VAL A 302 13.44 30.40 -26.27
CA VAL A 302 14.53 29.68 -26.95
C VAL A 302 14.56 30.11 -28.41
N LYS A 303 15.76 30.28 -28.99
CA LYS A 303 15.89 30.53 -30.43
C LYS A 303 15.38 29.31 -31.20
N THR A 304 14.40 29.51 -32.07
CA THR A 304 13.86 28.47 -32.95
C THR A 304 14.95 27.96 -33.89
N LYS A 305 15.23 26.65 -33.80
CA LYS A 305 16.10 25.94 -34.75
C LYS A 305 15.22 25.30 -35.84
N PRO A 306 15.71 25.21 -37.09
CA PRO A 306 15.04 24.40 -38.11
C PRO A 306 14.91 22.96 -37.61
N ALA A 307 13.73 22.37 -37.86
CA ALA A 307 13.42 21.00 -37.45
C ALA A 307 13.05 20.14 -38.66
N LYS A 308 13.37 18.85 -38.58
CA LYS A 308 12.86 17.82 -39.50
C LYS A 308 11.62 17.19 -38.91
N PHE A 309 10.63 16.90 -39.76
CA PHE A 309 9.35 16.35 -39.35
C PHE A 309 9.21 14.93 -39.89
N VAL A 310 8.88 13.98 -39.02
CA VAL A 310 8.67 12.58 -39.41
C VAL A 310 7.32 12.11 -38.87
N LYS A 311 6.43 11.70 -39.77
CA LYS A 311 5.15 11.11 -39.41
C LYS A 311 5.36 9.67 -38.92
N ILE A 312 4.81 9.36 -37.75
CA ILE A 312 4.70 8.01 -37.22
C ILE A 312 3.24 7.60 -37.39
N THR A 313 3.04 6.48 -38.07
CA THR A 313 1.72 5.93 -38.33
C THR A 313 1.69 4.46 -37.93
N ALA A 314 0.62 4.08 -37.23
CA ALA A 314 0.34 2.70 -36.87
C ALA A 314 -0.07 1.84 -38.08
N ASP A 315 -0.55 2.47 -39.16
CA ASP A 315 -0.97 1.78 -40.38
C ASP A 315 0.22 1.23 -41.19
N ASP A 316 1.44 1.73 -40.93
CA ASP A 316 2.65 1.22 -41.56
C ASP A 316 3.13 -0.07 -40.88
N LEU A 317 2.61 -1.20 -41.37
CA LEU A 317 2.99 -2.55 -40.96
C LEU A 317 4.45 -2.90 -41.33
N SER A 318 5.09 -2.13 -42.20
CA SER A 318 6.51 -2.31 -42.55
C SER A 318 7.45 -1.54 -41.64
N PHE A 319 6.93 -0.64 -40.81
CA PHE A 319 7.69 0.24 -39.92
C PHE A 319 8.78 1.06 -40.66
N SER A 320 8.53 1.42 -41.92
CA SER A 320 9.43 2.21 -42.78
C SER A 320 9.83 3.56 -42.17
N TRP A 321 8.98 4.12 -41.30
CA TRP A 321 9.28 5.34 -40.56
C TRP A 321 10.48 5.20 -39.62
N ILE A 322 10.82 3.99 -39.14
CA ILE A 322 11.98 3.75 -38.27
C ILE A 322 13.28 4.15 -38.96
N ASP A 323 13.46 3.79 -40.22
CA ASP A 323 14.68 4.11 -40.95
C ASP A 323 14.81 5.61 -41.23
N LYS A 324 13.69 6.29 -41.50
CA LYS A 324 13.64 7.76 -41.60
C LYS A 324 14.06 8.43 -40.29
N VAL A 325 13.56 7.93 -39.15
CA VAL A 325 13.95 8.43 -37.82
C VAL A 325 15.46 8.25 -37.60
N LYS A 326 16.01 7.06 -37.89
CA LYS A 326 17.46 6.79 -37.77
C LYS A 326 18.30 7.73 -38.64
N GLU A 327 17.88 7.98 -39.87
CA GLU A 327 18.60 8.87 -40.78
C GLU A 327 18.62 10.33 -40.31
N VAL A 328 17.49 10.81 -39.78
CA VAL A 328 17.40 12.18 -39.26
C VAL A 328 18.23 12.35 -37.98
N LEU A 329 18.20 11.37 -37.07
CA LEU A 329 18.98 11.41 -35.83
C LEU A 329 20.49 11.49 -36.07
N LYS A 330 21.01 10.89 -37.15
CA LYS A 330 22.43 10.98 -37.53
C LYS A 330 22.90 12.41 -37.84
N LYS A 331 22.00 13.32 -38.19
CA LYS A 331 22.33 14.70 -38.60
C LYS A 331 22.43 15.67 -37.42
N SER A 332 22.12 15.23 -36.19
CA SER A 332 22.11 16.07 -34.98
C SER A 332 21.24 17.34 -35.11
N GLU A 333 20.23 17.29 -35.98
CA GLU A 333 19.23 18.34 -36.17
C GLU A 333 18.01 18.09 -35.28
N LYS A 334 17.28 19.15 -34.91
CA LYS A 334 16.01 18.99 -34.15
C LYS A 334 15.04 18.15 -34.97
N VAL A 335 14.43 17.15 -34.35
CA VAL A 335 13.44 16.28 -34.99
C VAL A 335 12.11 16.31 -34.24
N VAL A 336 11.03 16.47 -34.99
CA VAL A 336 9.66 16.40 -34.50
C VAL A 336 9.03 15.14 -35.08
N LEU A 337 8.81 14.17 -34.21
CA LEU A 337 8.04 12.97 -34.49
C LEU A 337 6.59 13.29 -34.22
N TYR A 338 5.71 13.07 -35.19
CA TYR A 338 4.28 13.38 -35.03
C TYR A 338 3.37 12.26 -35.48
N SER A 339 2.19 12.19 -34.88
CA SER A 339 1.09 11.30 -35.27
C SER A 339 -0.20 12.11 -35.20
N GLU A 340 -1.10 11.89 -36.15
CA GLU A 340 -2.38 12.61 -36.27
C GLU A 340 -3.50 11.61 -36.52
N ASN A 341 -4.65 11.82 -35.86
CA ASN A 341 -5.86 11.01 -36.03
C ASN A 341 -5.67 9.49 -35.77
N GLU A 342 -4.78 9.12 -34.85
CA GLU A 342 -4.52 7.73 -34.46
C GLU A 342 -4.55 7.59 -32.93
N HIS A 343 -5.60 6.96 -32.39
CA HIS A 343 -5.73 6.76 -30.94
C HIS A 343 -4.75 5.73 -30.37
N ILE A 344 -4.31 4.77 -31.19
CA ILE A 344 -3.36 3.73 -30.80
C ILE A 344 -2.11 3.90 -31.64
N ASN A 345 -1.10 4.56 -31.07
CA ASN A 345 0.20 4.74 -31.70
C ASN A 345 1.32 4.58 -30.67
N GLY A 346 2.54 4.33 -31.15
CA GLY A 346 3.73 4.16 -30.30
C GLY A 346 4.50 5.46 -30.01
N LEU A 347 3.98 6.64 -30.39
CA LEU A 347 4.74 7.89 -30.44
C LEU A 347 5.30 8.30 -29.08
N LEU A 348 4.45 8.39 -28.05
CA LEU A 348 4.87 8.86 -26.72
C LEU A 348 5.92 7.93 -26.09
N GLY A 349 5.71 6.61 -26.21
CA GLY A 349 6.66 5.61 -25.75
C GLY A 349 8.00 5.71 -26.47
N LEU A 350 7.98 5.83 -27.80
CA LEU A 350 9.18 5.99 -28.61
C LEU A 350 9.96 7.26 -28.26
N VAL A 351 9.28 8.41 -28.16
CA VAL A 351 9.91 9.69 -27.80
C VAL A 351 10.56 9.59 -26.43
N ASN A 352 9.88 8.97 -25.45
CA ASN A 352 10.44 8.73 -24.12
C ASN A 352 11.70 7.85 -24.15
N CYS A 353 11.76 6.83 -25.02
CA CYS A 353 12.94 6.00 -25.21
C CYS A 353 14.09 6.78 -25.85
N LEU A 354 13.85 7.44 -26.99
CA LEU A 354 14.89 8.15 -27.75
C LEU A 354 15.48 9.32 -26.95
N ARG A 355 14.66 10.00 -26.14
CA ARG A 355 15.14 11.10 -25.28
C ARG A 355 16.04 10.63 -24.12
N ARG A 356 16.12 9.33 -23.84
CA ARG A 356 17.06 8.76 -22.86
C ARG A 356 18.38 8.33 -23.51
N GLU A 357 18.48 8.36 -24.83
CA GLU A 357 19.72 8.10 -25.55
C GLU A 357 20.62 9.34 -25.58
N PRO A 358 21.96 9.17 -25.70
CA PRO A 358 22.88 10.29 -25.88
C PRO A 358 22.51 11.12 -27.13
N GLY A 359 22.35 12.44 -26.96
CA GLY A 359 21.91 13.33 -28.05
C GLY A 359 20.39 13.36 -28.26
N GLY A 360 19.62 12.64 -27.45
CA GLY A 360 18.16 12.54 -27.53
C GLY A 360 17.42 13.86 -27.22
N GLU A 361 18.09 14.89 -26.71
CA GLU A 361 17.50 16.20 -26.40
C GLU A 361 16.89 16.89 -27.62
N ILE A 362 17.33 16.51 -28.83
CA ILE A 362 16.86 17.03 -30.12
C ILE A 362 15.51 16.47 -30.55
N VAL A 363 15.01 15.43 -29.86
CA VAL A 363 13.77 14.72 -30.19
C VAL A 363 12.57 15.35 -29.49
N CYS A 364 11.55 15.67 -30.28
CA CYS A 364 10.26 16.21 -29.85
C CYS A 364 9.12 15.32 -30.37
N GLY A 365 8.11 15.08 -29.54
CA GLY A 365 6.88 14.37 -29.90
C GLY A 365 5.70 15.33 -30.06
N MET A 366 4.87 15.09 -31.07
CA MET A 366 3.61 15.80 -31.29
C MET A 366 2.48 14.83 -31.62
N LEU A 367 1.58 14.61 -30.65
CA LEU A 367 0.39 13.79 -30.81
C LEU A 367 -0.82 14.68 -31.07
N ILE A 368 -1.45 14.54 -32.23
CA ILE A 368 -2.70 15.23 -32.59
C ILE A 368 -3.81 14.19 -32.51
N ALA A 369 -4.43 14.09 -31.33
CA ALA A 369 -5.40 13.03 -31.02
C ALA A 369 -6.78 13.33 -31.62
N ASP A 370 -7.15 14.60 -31.71
CA ASP A 370 -8.46 15.02 -32.20
C ASP A 370 -8.55 14.93 -33.73
N SER A 371 -9.55 14.19 -34.22
CA SER A 371 -9.83 14.07 -35.66
C SER A 371 -10.29 15.38 -36.30
N SER A 372 -10.79 16.33 -35.51
CA SER A 372 -11.23 17.66 -35.96
C SER A 372 -10.09 18.67 -36.07
N ALA A 373 -8.88 18.35 -35.59
CA ALA A 373 -7.74 19.25 -35.69
C ALA A 373 -7.28 19.42 -37.15
N PRO A 374 -6.80 20.61 -37.56
CA PRO A 374 -6.20 20.78 -38.88
C PRO A 374 -5.02 19.81 -39.07
N HIS A 375 -4.81 19.27 -40.26
CA HIS A 375 -3.65 18.42 -40.53
C HIS A 375 -2.34 19.08 -40.12
N PHE A 376 -1.38 18.27 -39.66
CA PHE A 376 -0.11 18.78 -39.18
C PHE A 376 0.60 19.62 -40.25
N ASN A 377 0.79 20.90 -39.96
CA ASN A 377 1.55 21.82 -40.79
C ASN A 377 2.32 22.79 -39.87
N PRO A 378 3.66 22.78 -39.87
CA PRO A 378 4.46 23.58 -38.94
C PRO A 378 4.31 25.10 -39.15
N ASP A 379 3.80 25.55 -40.29
CA ASP A 379 3.60 26.96 -40.60
C ASP A 379 2.25 27.49 -40.11
N LEU A 380 1.28 26.62 -39.82
CA LEU A 380 0.00 27.03 -39.23
C LEU A 380 0.21 27.55 -37.82
N GLU A 381 -0.48 28.64 -37.49
CA GLU A 381 -0.27 29.38 -36.24
C GLU A 381 -0.44 28.51 -34.99
N ILE A 382 -1.39 27.56 -35.00
CA ILE A 382 -1.65 26.62 -33.90
C ILE A 382 -0.44 25.73 -33.59
N TYR A 383 0.21 25.19 -34.62
CA TYR A 383 1.39 24.32 -34.48
C TYR A 383 2.65 25.13 -34.26
N LYS A 384 2.82 26.23 -35.01
CA LYS A 384 3.96 27.12 -34.91
C LYS A 384 4.13 27.68 -33.50
N LYS A 385 3.04 28.18 -32.89
CA LYS A 385 3.06 28.70 -31.51
C LYS A 385 3.49 27.63 -30.51
N GLN A 386 2.97 26.40 -30.66
CA GLN A 386 3.31 25.31 -29.76
C GLN A 386 4.76 24.82 -29.95
N LEU A 387 5.21 24.66 -31.19
CA LEU A 387 6.59 24.27 -31.52
C LEU A 387 7.63 25.28 -31.00
N ASN A 388 7.29 26.57 -31.00
CA ASN A 388 8.14 27.64 -30.48
C ASN A 388 8.41 27.53 -28.97
N LYS A 389 7.50 26.90 -28.21
CA LYS A 389 7.70 26.63 -26.78
C LYS A 389 8.76 25.55 -26.52
N ASP A 390 9.24 24.87 -27.56
CA ASP A 390 10.35 23.90 -27.52
C ASP A 390 10.11 22.74 -26.54
N LEU A 391 8.85 22.35 -26.32
CA LEU A 391 8.48 21.26 -25.41
C LEU A 391 8.82 19.89 -26.01
N SER A 392 9.32 18.99 -25.17
CA SER A 392 9.65 17.60 -25.51
C SER A 392 8.45 16.81 -26.03
N ILE A 393 7.29 16.95 -25.38
CA ILE A 393 6.06 16.25 -25.70
C ILE A 393 4.94 17.28 -25.82
N ASN A 394 4.15 17.17 -26.89
CA ASN A 394 3.05 18.07 -27.19
C ASN A 394 1.86 17.20 -27.58
N ILE A 395 0.72 17.39 -26.90
CA ILE A 395 -0.49 16.62 -27.16
C ILE A 395 -1.62 17.59 -27.41
N PHE A 396 -2.28 17.46 -28.55
CA PHE A 396 -3.50 18.18 -28.87
C PHE A 396 -4.67 17.22 -28.69
N GLN A 397 -5.49 17.49 -27.68
CA GLN A 397 -6.66 16.68 -27.31
C GLN A 397 -7.71 17.58 -26.68
N ASP A 398 -8.99 17.30 -26.94
CA ASP A 398 -10.13 18.05 -26.42
C ASP A 398 -10.05 19.55 -26.78
N ASP A 399 -9.65 19.85 -28.02
CA ASP A 399 -9.43 21.17 -28.62
C ASP A 399 -8.38 22.03 -27.89
N GLN A 400 -7.46 21.39 -27.16
CA GLN A 400 -6.44 22.08 -26.37
C GLN A 400 -5.08 21.38 -26.42
N TRP A 401 -4.02 22.19 -26.32
CA TRP A 401 -2.68 21.67 -26.06
C TRP A 401 -2.53 21.30 -24.60
N GLY A 402 -1.91 20.16 -24.33
CA GLY A 402 -1.62 19.67 -22.99
C GLY A 402 -0.56 18.57 -23.01
N THR A 403 -0.44 17.90 -21.88
CA THR A 403 0.45 16.75 -21.70
C THR A 403 -0.17 15.75 -20.73
N TYR A 404 0.16 14.47 -20.85
CA TYR A 404 -0.20 13.50 -19.82
C TYR A 404 0.74 13.65 -18.62
N ARG A 405 0.17 13.67 -17.42
CA ARG A 405 0.90 13.84 -16.16
C ARG A 405 0.45 12.81 -15.13
N HIS A 406 1.37 12.46 -14.25
CA HIS A 406 1.13 11.57 -13.13
C HIS A 406 0.74 12.41 -11.91
N LEU A 407 -0.52 12.38 -11.52
CA LEU A 407 -1.01 13.07 -10.32
C LEU A 407 -1.24 12.06 -9.21
N LEU A 408 -1.19 12.47 -7.94
CA LEU A 408 -1.53 11.56 -6.85
C LEU A 408 -2.97 11.08 -7.01
N LEU A 409 -3.18 9.79 -6.73
CA LEU A 409 -4.54 9.24 -6.69
C LEU A 409 -5.38 9.91 -5.60
N GLY A 410 -4.71 10.35 -4.52
CA GLY A 410 -5.34 10.98 -3.36
C GLY A 410 -6.03 9.97 -2.45
N ASP A 411 -6.86 10.48 -1.54
CA ASP A 411 -7.75 9.62 -0.76
C ASP A 411 -8.79 9.00 -1.68
N LEU A 412 -9.01 7.70 -1.52
CA LEU A 412 -10.07 7.00 -2.24
C LEU A 412 -11.43 7.41 -1.69
N ASP A 413 -12.38 7.64 -2.59
CA ASP A 413 -13.74 8.00 -2.20
C ASP A 413 -14.38 6.89 -1.36
N ILE A 414 -15.10 7.28 -0.32
CA ILE A 414 -15.93 6.37 0.46
C ILE A 414 -17.17 6.04 -0.38
N VAL A 415 -17.26 4.77 -0.80
CA VAL A 415 -18.38 4.27 -1.58
C VAL A 415 -19.38 3.51 -0.71
N ARG A 416 -20.67 3.65 -1.04
CA ARG A 416 -21.72 2.86 -0.39
C ARG A 416 -21.75 1.45 -0.99
N VAL A 417 -21.64 0.45 -0.12
CA VAL A 417 -21.63 -0.97 -0.50
C VAL A 417 -22.74 -1.73 0.21
N ASN A 418 -23.13 -2.89 -0.34
CA ASN A 418 -24.17 -3.74 0.24
C ASN A 418 -23.69 -4.49 1.49
N HIS A 419 -22.42 -4.88 1.51
CA HIS A 419 -21.80 -5.58 2.63
C HIS A 419 -20.45 -4.98 2.95
N ALA A 420 -20.24 -4.73 4.23
CA ALA A 420 -19.01 -4.20 4.78
C ALA A 420 -18.73 -4.83 6.14
N PHE A 421 -17.46 -4.96 6.47
CA PHE A 421 -16.97 -5.41 7.77
C PHE A 421 -15.86 -4.49 8.27
N VAL A 422 -15.64 -4.49 9.57
CA VAL A 422 -14.61 -3.68 10.23
C VAL A 422 -13.32 -4.49 10.35
N ASN A 423 -12.20 -3.88 9.97
CA ASN A 423 -10.88 -4.49 10.16
C ASN A 423 -9.79 -3.44 10.34
N THR A 424 -8.67 -3.83 10.94
CA THR A 424 -7.45 -3.02 11.04
C THR A 424 -6.62 -3.22 9.78
N THR A 425 -6.40 -2.17 8.99
CA THR A 425 -5.50 -2.25 7.82
C THR A 425 -4.03 -2.30 8.23
N THR A 426 -3.70 -1.82 9.43
CA THR A 426 -2.37 -1.83 10.02
C THR A 426 -2.44 -2.44 11.43
N ILE A 427 -1.96 -3.67 11.58
CA ILE A 427 -1.94 -4.36 12.87
C ILE A 427 -1.08 -3.57 13.87
N GLY A 428 -1.61 -3.36 15.09
CA GLY A 428 -0.95 -2.59 16.14
C GLY A 428 -1.31 -1.09 16.15
N ASP A 429 -1.98 -0.61 15.10
CA ASP A 429 -2.45 0.76 14.99
C ASP A 429 -3.99 0.80 14.91
N LEU A 430 -4.61 1.20 16.02
CA LEU A 430 -6.08 1.26 16.11
C LEU A 430 -6.68 2.38 15.26
N SER A 431 -5.91 3.39 14.83
CA SER A 431 -6.38 4.42 13.89
C SER A 431 -6.61 3.86 12.48
N SER A 432 -6.06 2.68 12.19
CA SER A 432 -6.24 1.98 10.92
C SER A 432 -7.57 1.21 10.82
N LEU A 433 -8.32 1.13 11.93
CA LEU A 433 -9.61 0.44 11.99
C LEU A 433 -10.64 1.18 11.11
N ARG A 434 -11.16 0.50 10.10
CA ARG A 434 -12.11 1.08 9.14
C ARG A 434 -13.06 0.04 8.58
N TRP A 435 -14.15 0.52 7.99
CA TRP A 435 -15.05 -0.30 7.17
C TRP A 435 -14.37 -0.66 5.85
N LEU A 436 -14.41 -1.94 5.51
CA LEU A 436 -13.95 -2.50 4.24
C LEU A 436 -15.13 -3.18 3.54
N GLU A 437 -15.17 -3.10 2.21
CA GLU A 437 -16.13 -3.84 1.41
C GLU A 437 -15.94 -5.36 1.62
N GLY A 438 -17.04 -6.07 1.84
CA GLY A 438 -17.03 -7.52 2.01
C GLY A 438 -17.77 -8.27 0.91
N PRO A 439 -17.66 -9.60 0.87
CA PRO A 439 -18.11 -10.40 -0.28
C PRO A 439 -19.59 -10.81 -0.28
N ILE A 440 -20.31 -10.68 0.83
CA ILE A 440 -21.71 -11.14 0.95
C ILE A 440 -22.63 -10.27 0.08
N LYS A 441 -23.37 -10.91 -0.82
CA LYS A 441 -24.41 -10.26 -1.63
C LYS A 441 -25.80 -10.43 -1.00
N PRO A 442 -26.76 -9.54 -1.29
CA PRO A 442 -28.13 -9.67 -0.76
C PRO A 442 -28.83 -11.00 -1.12
N ASP A 443 -28.53 -11.56 -2.29
CA ASP A 443 -29.07 -12.82 -2.82
C ASP A 443 -28.11 -14.00 -2.67
N GLN A 444 -27.11 -13.89 -1.78
CA GLN A 444 -26.08 -14.90 -1.59
C GLN A 444 -26.69 -16.24 -1.13
N VAL A 445 -26.42 -17.30 -1.90
CA VAL A 445 -26.63 -18.68 -1.47
C VAL A 445 -25.33 -19.19 -0.83
N PHE A 446 -25.39 -19.57 0.45
CA PHE A 446 -24.23 -20.09 1.16
C PHE A 446 -23.95 -21.54 0.76
N LYS A 447 -22.67 -21.95 0.88
CA LYS A 447 -22.26 -23.33 0.55
C LYS A 447 -22.81 -24.35 1.54
N ASN A 448 -22.93 -23.96 2.81
CA ASN A 448 -23.52 -24.79 3.84
C ASN A 448 -25.05 -24.54 3.84
N PRO A 449 -25.88 -25.57 3.61
CA PRO A 449 -27.33 -25.45 3.65
C PRO A 449 -27.88 -24.97 5.01
N ASP A 450 -27.14 -25.20 6.10
CA ASP A 450 -27.52 -24.79 7.46
C ASP A 450 -27.06 -23.37 7.82
N SER A 451 -26.35 -22.69 6.91
CA SER A 451 -25.96 -21.30 7.10
C SER A 451 -27.14 -20.35 6.89
N VAL A 452 -27.31 -19.41 7.81
CA VAL A 452 -28.36 -18.40 7.81
C VAL A 452 -27.72 -17.01 7.76
N MET A 453 -28.25 -16.15 6.90
CA MET A 453 -27.86 -14.75 6.84
C MET A 453 -28.43 -14.00 8.05
N ILE A 454 -27.63 -13.14 8.66
CA ILE A 454 -28.08 -12.21 9.72
C ILE A 454 -27.70 -10.79 9.33
N HIS A 455 -28.70 -9.90 9.24
CA HIS A 455 -28.49 -8.46 9.24
C HIS A 455 -28.17 -8.02 10.66
N VAL A 456 -26.94 -7.55 10.87
CA VAL A 456 -26.40 -7.26 12.20
C VAL A 456 -26.89 -5.89 12.67
N TYR A 457 -27.43 -5.85 13.88
CA TYR A 457 -27.83 -4.62 14.57
C TYR A 457 -26.83 -4.25 15.68
N SER A 458 -26.32 -5.27 16.38
CA SER A 458 -25.34 -5.10 17.44
C SER A 458 -24.30 -6.23 17.37
N SER A 459 -23.04 -5.91 17.62
CA SER A 459 -21.96 -6.89 17.77
C SER A 459 -21.08 -6.48 18.94
N ALA A 460 -20.74 -7.45 19.79
CA ALA A 460 -19.94 -7.19 20.98
C ALA A 460 -18.45 -7.41 20.72
N LEU A 461 -17.63 -6.49 21.23
CA LEU A 461 -16.18 -6.61 21.21
C LEU A 461 -15.72 -7.56 22.31
N ASN A 462 -14.94 -8.56 21.93
CA ASN A 462 -14.35 -9.52 22.84
C ASN A 462 -12.87 -9.22 23.08
N PHE A 463 -12.31 -9.71 24.19
CA PHE A 463 -10.88 -9.54 24.52
C PHE A 463 -9.97 -10.00 23.37
N ARG A 464 -10.39 -11.04 22.65
CA ARG A 464 -9.75 -11.54 21.44
C ARG A 464 -9.56 -10.45 20.39
N ASP A 465 -10.61 -9.71 20.07
CA ASP A 465 -10.61 -8.70 19.00
C ASP A 465 -9.58 -7.60 19.31
N VAL A 466 -9.49 -7.18 20.57
CA VAL A 466 -8.53 -6.17 21.03
C VAL A 466 -7.10 -6.70 20.97
N MET A 467 -6.84 -7.93 21.42
CA MET A 467 -5.49 -8.53 21.37
C MET A 467 -4.99 -8.69 19.92
N MET A 468 -5.89 -8.96 18.99
CA MET A 468 -5.57 -9.05 17.57
C MET A 468 -5.31 -7.68 16.95
N ALA A 469 -6.21 -6.73 17.15
CA ALA A 469 -6.09 -5.37 16.61
C ALA A 469 -4.82 -4.66 17.11
N THR A 470 -4.43 -4.89 18.37
CA THR A 470 -3.19 -4.35 18.98
C THR A 470 -1.93 -5.14 18.63
N GLY A 471 -2.04 -6.26 17.91
CA GLY A 471 -0.90 -7.09 17.51
C GLY A 471 -0.25 -7.90 18.64
N ARG A 472 -0.88 -7.95 19.83
CA ARG A 472 -0.44 -8.79 20.96
C ARG A 472 -0.74 -10.27 20.76
N MET A 473 -1.71 -10.58 19.91
CA MET A 473 -2.02 -11.92 19.45
C MET A 473 -2.04 -11.96 17.92
N THR A 474 -1.37 -12.96 17.34
CA THR A 474 -1.27 -13.09 15.88
C THR A 474 -2.47 -13.83 15.31
N VAL A 475 -2.79 -13.51 14.05
CA VAL A 475 -3.96 -14.06 13.33
C VAL A 475 -3.88 -15.58 13.15
N ASP A 476 -2.67 -16.11 13.01
CA ASP A 476 -2.40 -17.54 12.86
C ASP A 476 -2.81 -18.41 14.06
N VAL A 477 -2.96 -17.80 15.24
CA VAL A 477 -3.42 -18.51 16.45
C VAL A 477 -4.90 -18.85 16.35
N VAL A 478 -5.70 -18.03 15.67
CA VAL A 478 -7.17 -18.13 15.67
C VAL A 478 -7.75 -18.60 14.34
N ALA A 479 -7.07 -18.34 13.22
CA ALA A 479 -7.57 -18.67 11.89
C ALA A 479 -6.49 -19.39 11.08
N ARG A 480 -6.89 -20.50 10.47
CA ARG A 480 -6.08 -21.24 9.49
C ARG A 480 -6.57 -20.98 8.09
N GLY A 481 -5.63 -20.87 7.17
CA GLY A 481 -5.92 -20.62 5.76
C GLY A 481 -6.11 -19.14 5.45
N ARG A 482 -5.56 -18.73 4.33
CA ARG A 482 -5.37 -17.31 3.98
C ARG A 482 -6.66 -16.49 3.96
N LEU A 483 -7.76 -17.07 3.47
CA LEU A 483 -9.07 -16.40 3.42
C LEU A 483 -9.68 -16.17 4.80
N ALA A 484 -9.49 -17.13 5.72
CA ALA A 484 -10.00 -17.00 7.08
C ALA A 484 -9.23 -15.97 7.90
N GLN A 485 -8.01 -15.62 7.47
CA GLN A 485 -7.13 -14.65 8.13
C GLN A 485 -7.38 -13.21 7.67
N GLU A 486 -8.17 -12.99 6.61
CA GLU A 486 -8.42 -11.64 6.07
C GLU A 486 -9.19 -10.76 7.06
N CYS A 487 -10.21 -11.31 7.73
CA CYS A 487 -10.91 -10.65 8.82
C CYS A 487 -11.31 -11.66 9.89
N VAL A 488 -10.98 -11.31 11.12
CA VAL A 488 -11.00 -12.20 12.29
C VAL A 488 -11.71 -11.57 13.48
N GLN A 489 -12.08 -10.30 13.36
CA GLN A 489 -12.75 -9.52 14.37
C GLN A 489 -14.24 -9.88 14.45
N GLY A 490 -14.79 -9.81 15.65
CA GLY A 490 -16.20 -10.05 15.92
C GLY A 490 -16.51 -11.53 16.05
N LEU A 491 -17.04 -11.87 17.22
CA LEU A 491 -17.32 -13.24 17.66
C LEU A 491 -18.79 -13.52 17.94
N GLU A 492 -19.58 -12.46 18.09
CA GLU A 492 -20.99 -12.57 18.37
C GLU A 492 -21.75 -11.38 17.79
N VAL A 493 -23.00 -11.64 17.46
CA VAL A 493 -23.90 -10.68 16.84
C VAL A 493 -25.30 -10.86 17.40
N ALA A 494 -26.07 -9.78 17.35
CA ALA A 494 -27.51 -9.77 17.48
C ALA A 494 -28.11 -8.99 16.31
N GLY A 495 -29.21 -9.50 15.76
CA GLY A 495 -29.81 -8.91 14.57
C GLY A 495 -31.04 -9.64 14.07
N ARG A 496 -31.29 -9.51 12.76
CA ARG A 496 -32.46 -10.11 12.10
C ARG A 496 -32.07 -11.00 10.94
N THR A 497 -32.73 -12.14 10.84
CA THR A 497 -32.71 -12.96 9.63
C THR A 497 -33.58 -12.33 8.52
N PRO A 498 -33.42 -12.72 7.24
CA PRO A 498 -34.21 -12.18 6.13
C PRO A 498 -35.74 -12.32 6.29
N ASN A 499 -36.20 -13.34 7.02
CA ASN A 499 -37.61 -13.54 7.35
C ASN A 499 -38.10 -12.68 8.54
N GLY A 500 -37.24 -11.81 9.07
CA GLY A 500 -37.55 -10.85 10.15
C GLY A 500 -37.35 -11.36 11.57
N SER A 501 -37.01 -12.65 11.78
CA SER A 501 -36.81 -13.22 13.12
C SER A 501 -35.64 -12.55 13.84
N ARG A 502 -35.82 -12.28 15.15
CA ARG A 502 -34.81 -11.66 16.00
C ARG A 502 -33.90 -12.74 16.57
N VAL A 503 -32.61 -12.65 16.26
CA VAL A 503 -31.64 -13.70 16.59
C VAL A 503 -30.35 -13.14 17.18
N MET A 504 -29.76 -13.88 18.10
CA MET A 504 -28.39 -13.69 18.58
C MET A 504 -27.58 -14.94 18.25
N ALA A 505 -26.30 -14.78 17.94
CA ALA A 505 -25.47 -15.90 17.48
C ALA A 505 -23.99 -15.74 17.84
N ILE A 506 -23.31 -16.88 17.97
CA ILE A 506 -21.85 -16.95 17.95
C ILE A 506 -21.42 -17.12 16.48
N VAL A 507 -20.48 -16.29 16.05
CA VAL A 507 -19.84 -16.40 14.73
C VAL A 507 -18.33 -16.61 14.89
N PRO A 508 -17.68 -17.42 14.04
CA PRO A 508 -16.25 -17.71 14.21
C PRO A 508 -15.36 -16.47 13.99
N ARG A 509 -15.83 -15.53 13.15
CA ARG A 509 -15.15 -14.30 12.71
C ARG A 509 -16.15 -13.40 11.96
N GLN A 510 -15.73 -12.18 11.63
CA GLN A 510 -16.49 -11.18 10.86
C GLN A 510 -17.79 -10.72 11.52
N GLY A 511 -17.92 -10.85 12.85
CA GLY A 511 -19.09 -10.37 13.58
C GLY A 511 -19.25 -8.85 13.54
N LEU A 512 -18.14 -8.11 13.45
CA LEU A 512 -18.15 -6.66 13.26
C LEU A 512 -18.44 -6.31 11.80
N ALA A 513 -19.65 -6.60 11.35
CA ALA A 513 -20.11 -6.37 9.98
C ALA A 513 -21.57 -5.90 9.98
N ASN A 514 -22.07 -5.45 8.82
CA ASN A 514 -23.49 -5.15 8.65
C ASN A 514 -24.33 -6.40 8.32
N VAL A 515 -23.71 -7.43 7.76
CA VAL A 515 -24.34 -8.73 7.44
C VAL A 515 -23.34 -9.84 7.73
N VAL A 516 -23.80 -10.97 8.28
CA VAL A 516 -22.95 -12.15 8.52
C VAL A 516 -23.60 -13.45 8.09
N GLU A 517 -22.76 -14.44 7.78
CA GLU A 517 -23.13 -15.84 7.67
C GLU A 517 -23.01 -16.50 9.06
N SER A 518 -24.08 -17.11 9.55
CA SER A 518 -24.11 -17.78 10.85
C SER A 518 -24.61 -19.22 10.73
N ASP A 519 -24.05 -20.12 11.52
CA ASP A 519 -24.50 -21.50 11.63
C ASP A 519 -25.75 -21.57 12.51
N LYS A 520 -26.82 -22.20 12.02
CA LYS A 520 -28.07 -22.38 12.77
C LYS A 520 -27.87 -23.06 14.13
N ALA A 521 -26.85 -23.91 14.29
CA ALA A 521 -26.53 -24.58 15.55
C ALA A 521 -26.00 -23.64 16.64
N LEU A 522 -25.49 -22.46 16.26
CA LEU A 522 -24.94 -21.44 17.15
C LEU A 522 -25.79 -20.17 17.18
N MET A 523 -27.09 -20.32 16.94
CA MET A 523 -28.06 -19.23 16.85
C MET A 523 -29.24 -19.47 17.79
N TRP A 524 -29.68 -18.41 18.46
CA TRP A 524 -30.80 -18.43 19.40
C TRP A 524 -31.79 -17.30 19.10
N CYS A 525 -33.07 -17.53 19.37
CA CYS A 525 -34.08 -16.48 19.29
C CYS A 525 -33.87 -15.48 20.43
N ILE A 526 -34.01 -14.19 20.13
CA ILE A 526 -33.94 -13.14 21.15
C ILE A 526 -35.31 -13.02 21.83
N PRO A 527 -35.39 -13.07 23.19
CA PRO A 527 -36.62 -12.78 23.93
C PRO A 527 -37.25 -11.44 23.55
N GLU A 528 -38.57 -11.32 23.64
CA GLU A 528 -39.27 -10.09 23.22
C GLU A 528 -38.83 -8.87 24.03
N GLU A 529 -38.51 -9.07 25.30
CA GLU A 529 -38.15 -8.04 26.27
C GLU A 529 -36.73 -7.52 26.12
N TRP A 530 -35.86 -8.24 25.41
CA TRP A 530 -34.45 -7.87 25.28
C TRP A 530 -34.24 -6.95 24.09
N SER A 531 -33.42 -5.92 24.22
CA SER A 531 -32.87 -5.18 23.09
C SER A 531 -31.84 -6.01 22.30
N PHE A 532 -31.46 -5.57 21.10
CA PHE A 532 -30.34 -6.18 20.38
C PHE A 532 -29.00 -5.98 21.11
N GLU A 533 -28.84 -4.86 21.80
CA GLU A 533 -27.63 -4.57 22.58
C GLU A 533 -27.48 -5.54 23.76
N GLU A 534 -28.54 -5.76 24.53
CA GLU A 534 -28.54 -6.75 25.62
C GLU A 534 -28.31 -8.17 25.09
N ALA A 535 -29.01 -8.54 24.02
CA ALA A 535 -28.86 -9.85 23.41
C ALA A 535 -27.43 -10.12 22.88
N ALA A 536 -26.73 -9.10 22.38
CA ALA A 536 -25.36 -9.23 21.89
C ALA A 536 -24.33 -9.53 23.00
N THR A 537 -24.69 -9.39 24.29
CA THR A 537 -23.78 -9.65 25.42
C THR A 537 -23.78 -11.10 25.89
N VAL A 538 -24.68 -11.93 25.38
CA VAL A 538 -24.95 -13.28 25.90
C VAL A 538 -24.16 -14.39 25.21
N PRO A 539 -24.08 -14.48 23.88
CA PRO A 539 -23.64 -15.69 23.17
C PRO A 539 -22.27 -16.22 23.61
N VAL A 540 -21.22 -15.41 23.54
CA VAL A 540 -19.84 -15.85 23.84
C VAL A 540 -19.65 -16.06 25.34
N ALA A 541 -20.11 -15.12 26.17
CA ALA A 541 -19.93 -15.19 27.62
C ALA A 541 -20.61 -16.43 28.22
N TYR A 542 -21.90 -16.61 27.96
CA TYR A 542 -22.65 -17.77 28.49
C TYR A 542 -22.26 -19.07 27.78
N GLY A 543 -21.98 -19.04 26.48
CA GLY A 543 -21.47 -20.22 25.76
C GLY A 543 -20.16 -20.74 26.38
N THR A 544 -19.24 -19.84 26.71
CA THR A 544 -17.98 -20.18 27.40
C THR A 544 -18.22 -20.75 28.80
N VAL A 545 -19.13 -20.15 29.56
CA VAL A 545 -19.47 -20.58 30.93
C VAL A 545 -20.11 -21.96 30.93
N TYR A 546 -21.14 -22.20 30.12
CA TYR A 546 -21.78 -23.52 30.06
C TYR A 546 -20.82 -24.60 29.57
N TYR A 547 -19.98 -24.30 28.57
CA TYR A 547 -18.96 -25.23 28.11
C TYR A 547 -17.94 -25.56 29.20
N SER A 548 -17.36 -24.54 29.84
CA SER A 548 -16.31 -24.74 30.85
C SER A 548 -16.82 -25.34 32.16
N MET A 549 -17.91 -24.82 32.72
CA MET A 549 -18.39 -25.19 34.04
C MET A 549 -19.32 -26.40 34.01
N VAL A 550 -20.25 -26.48 33.05
CA VAL A 550 -21.28 -27.54 33.03
C VAL A 550 -20.79 -28.76 32.24
N MET A 551 -20.28 -28.56 31.02
CA MET A 551 -19.87 -29.71 30.19
C MET A 551 -18.52 -30.31 30.61
N ILE A 552 -17.50 -29.46 30.79
CA ILE A 552 -16.15 -29.91 31.14
C ILE A 552 -16.01 -30.06 32.66
N GLY A 553 -16.35 -29.02 33.42
CA GLY A 553 -16.22 -28.97 34.88
C GLY A 553 -17.26 -29.79 35.64
N ARG A 554 -18.42 -30.10 35.01
CA ARG A 554 -19.53 -30.86 35.59
C ARG A 554 -20.00 -30.32 36.95
N LEU A 555 -20.07 -29.01 37.08
CA LEU A 555 -20.49 -28.30 38.30
C LEU A 555 -21.78 -28.91 38.88
N GLN A 556 -21.77 -29.23 40.17
CA GLN A 556 -22.89 -29.78 40.91
C GLN A 556 -23.43 -28.80 41.95
N HIS A 557 -24.69 -29.01 42.34
CA HIS A 557 -25.34 -28.24 43.40
C HIS A 557 -24.56 -28.34 44.71
N GLY A 558 -24.39 -27.20 45.39
CA GLY A 558 -23.72 -27.12 46.69
C GLY A 558 -22.19 -27.16 46.66
N GLU A 559 -21.56 -27.31 45.49
CA GLU A 559 -20.10 -27.18 45.36
C GLU A 559 -19.63 -25.74 45.55
N SER A 560 -18.35 -25.56 45.85
CA SER A 560 -17.70 -24.24 45.88
C SER A 560 -16.89 -23.99 44.60
N ILE A 561 -16.90 -22.75 44.13
CA ILE A 561 -16.21 -22.34 42.90
C ILE A 561 -15.51 -20.99 43.07
N LEU A 562 -14.26 -20.91 42.58
CA LEU A 562 -13.51 -19.66 42.49
C LEU A 562 -13.56 -19.12 41.06
N ILE A 563 -14.16 -17.95 40.90
CA ILE A 563 -14.29 -17.23 39.63
C ILE A 563 -13.32 -16.05 39.63
N HIS A 564 -12.28 -16.12 38.81
CA HIS A 564 -11.38 -14.99 38.66
C HIS A 564 -12.00 -13.89 37.79
N ALA A 565 -11.66 -12.63 38.11
CA ALA A 565 -12.11 -11.45 37.36
C ALA A 565 -13.64 -11.36 37.21
N GLY A 566 -14.39 -11.56 38.30
CA GLY A 566 -15.86 -11.61 38.30
C GLY A 566 -16.55 -10.37 37.75
N SER A 567 -15.88 -9.22 37.70
CA SER A 567 -16.39 -8.00 37.05
C SER A 567 -16.38 -8.03 35.52
N GLY A 568 -15.70 -8.99 34.90
CA GLY A 568 -15.70 -9.18 33.44
C GLY A 568 -17.00 -9.84 32.95
N ASP A 569 -17.21 -9.85 31.64
CA ASP A 569 -18.34 -10.49 30.96
C ASP A 569 -18.50 -11.98 31.31
N VAL A 570 -17.46 -12.78 31.07
CA VAL A 570 -17.43 -14.21 31.40
C VAL A 570 -17.55 -14.42 32.91
N GLY A 571 -16.95 -13.53 33.71
CA GLY A 571 -17.01 -13.57 35.16
C GLY A 571 -18.42 -13.37 35.69
N GLN A 572 -19.15 -12.37 35.18
CA GLN A 572 -20.54 -12.09 35.54
C GLN A 572 -21.45 -13.23 35.13
N ALA A 573 -21.30 -13.75 33.90
CA ALA A 573 -22.06 -14.91 33.44
C ALA A 573 -21.79 -16.16 34.31
N ALA A 574 -20.53 -16.39 34.68
CA ALA A 574 -20.13 -17.51 35.54
C ALA A 574 -20.73 -17.41 36.94
N ILE A 575 -20.71 -16.21 37.55
CA ILE A 575 -21.33 -15.97 38.87
C ILE A 575 -22.82 -16.25 38.79
N ASN A 576 -23.50 -15.73 37.76
CA ASN A 576 -24.94 -15.93 37.58
C ASN A 576 -25.30 -17.43 37.47
N VAL A 577 -24.58 -18.17 36.63
CA VAL A 577 -24.81 -19.63 36.46
C VAL A 577 -24.46 -20.41 37.73
N ALA A 578 -23.34 -20.11 38.40
CA ALA A 578 -22.97 -20.79 39.64
C ALA A 578 -23.99 -20.57 40.77
N LEU A 579 -24.48 -19.34 40.93
CA LEU A 579 -25.52 -19.00 41.90
C LEU A 579 -26.84 -19.72 41.56
N HIS A 580 -27.20 -19.81 40.27
CA HIS A 580 -28.38 -20.56 39.83
C HIS A 580 -28.29 -22.05 40.20
N TYR A 581 -27.10 -22.65 40.10
CA TYR A 581 -26.83 -24.02 40.55
C TYR A 581 -26.74 -24.15 42.08
N GLY A 582 -26.83 -23.06 42.84
CA GLY A 582 -26.75 -23.07 44.30
C GLY A 582 -25.35 -23.35 44.84
N CYS A 583 -24.31 -23.00 44.07
CA CYS A 583 -22.92 -23.15 44.49
C CYS A 583 -22.48 -22.03 45.44
N GLU A 584 -21.45 -22.29 46.25
CA GLU A 584 -20.75 -21.26 47.01
C GLU A 584 -19.71 -20.56 46.11
N VAL A 585 -19.92 -19.26 45.84
CA VAL A 585 -19.10 -18.52 44.87
C VAL A 585 -18.07 -17.63 45.57
N PHE A 586 -16.81 -17.83 45.22
CA PHE A 586 -15.70 -16.92 45.51
C PHE A 586 -15.29 -16.17 44.24
N THR A 587 -14.99 -14.87 44.33
CA THR A 587 -14.56 -14.10 43.15
C THR A 587 -13.45 -13.10 43.44
N THR A 588 -12.61 -12.84 42.43
CA THR A 588 -11.62 -11.75 42.46
C THR A 588 -12.03 -10.58 41.57
N VAL A 589 -11.65 -9.36 41.95
CA VAL A 589 -11.91 -8.11 41.20
C VAL A 589 -10.68 -7.22 41.27
N GLY A 590 -10.49 -6.36 40.26
CA GLY A 590 -9.26 -5.57 40.12
C GLY A 590 -9.19 -4.31 40.98
N ASN A 591 -10.31 -3.78 41.46
CA ASN A 591 -10.35 -2.57 42.29
C ASN A 591 -11.64 -2.48 43.14
N ALA A 592 -11.71 -1.49 44.03
CA ALA A 592 -12.84 -1.30 44.95
C ALA A 592 -14.15 -0.98 44.25
N GLU A 593 -14.11 -0.23 43.15
CA GLU A 593 -15.29 0.12 42.35
C GLU A 593 -15.94 -1.13 41.73
N LYS A 594 -15.14 -1.99 41.09
CA LYS A 594 -15.58 -3.28 40.54
C LYS A 594 -16.12 -4.22 41.63
N ARG A 595 -15.55 -4.15 42.83
CA ARG A 595 -16.08 -4.87 44.01
C ARG A 595 -17.48 -4.39 44.37
N ALA A 596 -17.68 -3.08 44.44
CA ALA A 596 -18.97 -2.49 44.76
C ALA A 596 -20.02 -2.82 43.69
N PHE A 597 -19.63 -2.74 42.41
CA PHE A 597 -20.47 -3.12 41.28
C PHE A 597 -20.95 -4.57 41.38
N ILE A 598 -20.03 -5.53 41.57
CA ILE A 598 -20.39 -6.96 41.65
C ILE A 598 -21.25 -7.28 42.86
N LYS A 599 -21.00 -6.65 44.02
CA LYS A 599 -21.88 -6.80 45.19
C LYS A 599 -23.29 -6.27 44.93
N LYS A 600 -23.41 -5.15 44.21
CA LYS A 600 -24.71 -4.58 43.85
C LYS A 600 -25.45 -5.47 42.86
N LEU A 601 -24.73 -6.03 41.88
CA LEU A 601 -25.30 -6.87 40.83
C LEU A 601 -25.70 -8.26 41.34
N PHE A 602 -24.92 -8.84 42.27
CA PHE A 602 -25.17 -10.16 42.86
C PHE A 602 -25.23 -10.07 44.39
N PRO A 603 -26.37 -9.66 44.97
CA PRO A 603 -26.52 -9.51 46.42
C PRO A 603 -26.33 -10.81 47.23
N GLN A 604 -26.41 -11.97 46.57
CA GLN A 604 -26.21 -13.29 47.19
C GLN A 604 -24.74 -13.52 47.59
N LEU A 605 -23.80 -12.77 47.02
CA LEU A 605 -22.38 -12.87 47.37
C LEU A 605 -22.14 -12.34 48.79
N LYS A 606 -21.90 -13.24 49.73
CA LYS A 606 -21.56 -12.88 51.12
C LYS A 606 -20.22 -12.16 51.16
N GLY A 607 -20.20 -10.96 51.73
CA GLY A 607 -18.96 -10.21 51.90
C GLY A 607 -18.23 -10.61 53.17
N THR A 608 -17.10 -11.32 53.07
CA THR A 608 -16.16 -11.45 54.21
C THR A 608 -14.69 -11.24 53.82
N LEU A 609 -14.10 -10.27 54.54
CA LEU A 609 -12.72 -10.06 54.98
C LEU A 609 -11.53 -10.47 54.09
N GLY A 610 -10.84 -9.45 53.63
CA GLY A 610 -9.43 -9.42 53.27
C GLY A 610 -9.04 -7.95 53.06
N PRO A 611 -7.94 -7.45 53.67
CA PRO A 611 -7.50 -6.06 53.53
C PRO A 611 -7.21 -5.66 52.07
#